data_AF-A0A7K4RBX9-F1
#
_entry.id   AF-A0A7K4RBX9-F1
#
_cell.length_a   1.000
_cell.length_b   1.000
_cell.length_c   1.000
_cell.angle_alpha   90.00
_cell.angle_beta   90.00
_cell.angle_gamma   90.00
#
_symmetry.space_group_name_H-M   'P 1'
#
loop_
_entity.id
_entity.type
_entity.pdbx_description
1 polymer ?
#
loop_
_entity_poly.entity_id
_entity_poly.type
_entity_poly.pdbx_seq_one_letter_code
_entity_poly.pdbx_strand_id
1 'polypeptide(L)'
;RGHDVIWLDEVNCTGTENSILECPAKPWGDNNCFHGEDAGVICSGVAQPGEVRLVEGPHLCMGRVEVLHDSQWGTVCDDSWDLREAQVVCRQVGCGEALAAHGHAHFGQGAGPIWLDDITCMGDETHLAQCRAQPWGKNNCHHGEDAGVVCSGEPRCA
;
A
#
# COMPACT_ATOMS: atom_id res chain seq x y z
N ARG A 1 1.02 17.64 -2.11
CA ARG A 1 1.79 18.86 -2.42
C ARG A 1 3.25 18.48 -2.34
N GLY A 2 3.91 18.39 -3.47
CA GLY A 2 5.33 18.10 -3.57
C GLY A 2 6.17 19.25 -3.02
N HIS A 3 7.47 19.00 -2.95
CA HIS A 3 8.48 19.94 -2.46
C HIS A 3 9.67 20.08 -3.43
N ASP A 4 9.66 19.31 -4.53
CA ASP A 4 10.77 19.10 -5.45
C ASP A 4 10.56 19.79 -6.81
N VAL A 5 11.41 19.52 -7.80
CA VAL A 5 11.27 20.13 -9.13
C VAL A 5 9.99 19.63 -9.83
N ILE A 6 9.23 20.56 -10.42
CA ILE A 6 8.12 20.24 -11.34
C ILE A 6 8.74 20.00 -12.73
N TRP A 7 8.56 18.79 -13.26
CA TRP A 7 9.25 18.34 -14.47
C TRP A 7 8.45 18.47 -15.75
N LEU A 8 7.13 18.24 -15.67
CA LEU A 8 6.23 18.19 -16.81
C LEU A 8 5.13 19.23 -16.65
N ASP A 9 4.81 19.91 -17.74
CA ASP A 9 3.72 20.88 -17.87
C ASP A 9 3.06 20.72 -19.24
N GLU A 10 1.77 21.04 -19.32
CA GLU A 10 0.93 20.91 -20.52
C GLU A 10 1.00 19.53 -21.20
N VAL A 11 1.00 18.46 -20.39
CA VAL A 11 0.95 17.07 -20.90
C VAL A 11 -0.37 16.83 -21.64
N ASN A 12 -0.28 16.48 -22.92
CA ASN A 12 -1.42 16.33 -23.82
C ASN A 12 -1.36 14.99 -24.58
N CYS A 13 -1.59 13.90 -23.84
CA CYS A 13 -1.62 12.54 -24.37
C CYS A 13 -2.78 12.32 -25.35
N THR A 14 -2.58 11.47 -26.36
CA THR A 14 -3.65 10.98 -27.26
C THR A 14 -4.49 9.86 -26.62
N GLY A 15 -3.92 9.18 -25.62
CA GLY A 15 -4.53 8.05 -24.91
C GLY A 15 -4.11 6.68 -25.46
N THR A 16 -3.08 6.63 -26.31
CA THR A 16 -2.54 5.37 -26.87
C THR A 16 -1.07 5.13 -26.50
N GLU A 17 -0.45 6.11 -25.87
CA GLU A 17 0.90 6.05 -25.32
C GLU A 17 0.98 4.99 -24.20
N ASN A 18 2.11 4.29 -24.11
CA ASN A 18 2.34 3.33 -23.02
C ASN A 18 2.94 3.99 -21.78
N SER A 19 3.37 5.24 -21.90
CA SER A 19 4.01 6.01 -20.85
C SER A 19 3.68 7.49 -20.99
N ILE A 20 3.54 8.18 -19.86
CA ILE A 20 3.34 9.64 -19.83
C ILE A 20 4.51 10.41 -20.47
N LEU A 21 5.70 9.79 -20.53
CA LEU A 21 6.90 10.39 -21.14
C LEU A 21 6.84 10.42 -22.68
N GLU A 22 5.94 9.65 -23.29
CA GLU A 22 5.71 9.64 -24.73
C GLU A 22 4.70 10.71 -25.16
N CYS A 23 3.98 11.31 -24.21
CA CYS A 23 2.98 12.31 -24.50
C CYS A 23 3.63 13.65 -24.91
N PRO A 24 3.06 14.38 -25.88
CA PRO A 24 3.43 15.76 -26.13
C PRO A 24 3.30 16.61 -24.85
N ALA A 25 4.35 17.35 -24.52
CA ALA A 25 4.43 18.22 -23.35
C ALA A 25 5.42 19.36 -23.62
N LYS A 26 5.49 20.35 -22.72
CA LYS A 26 6.57 21.35 -22.73
C LYS A 26 7.95 20.70 -22.49
N PRO A 27 9.05 21.37 -22.88
CA PRO A 27 10.39 20.93 -22.52
C PRO A 27 10.54 20.70 -21.02
N TRP A 28 11.36 19.72 -20.64
CA TRP A 28 11.53 19.33 -19.24
C TRP A 28 12.01 20.48 -18.37
N GLY A 29 11.29 20.71 -17.26
CA GLY A 29 11.59 21.78 -16.31
C GLY A 29 11.20 23.18 -16.81
N ASP A 30 10.66 23.32 -18.01
CA ASP A 30 10.08 24.57 -18.51
C ASP A 30 8.58 24.60 -18.17
N ASN A 31 8.26 25.23 -17.04
CA ASN A 31 6.91 25.38 -16.54
C ASN A 31 6.74 26.67 -15.74
N ASN A 32 5.50 27.10 -15.58
CA ASN A 32 5.10 28.21 -14.71
C ASN A 32 4.25 27.74 -13.52
N CYS A 33 4.28 26.44 -13.23
CA CYS A 33 3.45 25.81 -12.21
C CYS A 33 4.00 26.03 -10.80
N PHE A 34 3.14 25.84 -9.80
CA PHE A 34 3.53 25.68 -8.40
C PHE A 34 2.94 24.39 -7.81
N HIS A 35 3.46 23.89 -6.69
CA HIS A 35 3.00 22.61 -6.10
C HIS A 35 1.53 22.52 -5.67
N GLY A 36 0.78 23.64 -5.76
CA GLY A 36 -0.68 23.56 -5.63
C GLY A 36 -1.36 23.01 -6.89
N GLU A 37 -0.61 22.86 -7.98
CA GLU A 37 -1.06 22.38 -9.29
C GLU A 37 -0.50 20.98 -9.61
N ASP A 38 0.16 20.31 -8.65
CA ASP A 38 0.66 18.96 -8.83
C ASP A 38 -0.50 18.02 -9.19
N ALA A 39 -0.42 17.39 -10.36
CA ALA A 39 -1.43 16.48 -10.85
C ALA A 39 -1.41 15.14 -10.09
N GLY A 40 -2.59 14.57 -9.86
CA GLY A 40 -2.77 13.23 -9.31
C GLY A 40 -3.81 12.45 -10.11
N VAL A 41 -3.72 11.11 -10.08
CA VAL A 41 -4.66 10.23 -10.78
C VAL A 41 -5.29 9.23 -9.82
N ILE A 42 -6.55 8.89 -10.06
CA ILE A 42 -7.22 7.76 -9.44
C ILE A 42 -7.53 6.79 -10.57
N CYS A 43 -6.84 5.65 -10.60
CA CYS A 43 -7.04 4.63 -11.60
C CYS A 43 -8.26 3.77 -11.24
N SER A 44 -9.04 3.35 -12.23
CA SER A 44 -10.15 2.40 -12.07
C SER A 44 -9.64 0.96 -11.90
N GLY A 45 -8.46 0.77 -11.32
CA GLY A 45 -7.89 -0.55 -11.08
C GLY A 45 -8.96 -1.41 -10.42
N VAL A 46 -9.28 -2.56 -11.03
CA VAL A 46 -10.10 -3.56 -10.36
C VAL A 46 -9.28 -3.99 -9.18
N ALA A 47 -9.61 -3.47 -8.01
CA ALA A 47 -8.92 -3.82 -6.80
C ALA A 47 -9.10 -5.33 -6.61
N GLN A 48 -8.01 -6.06 -6.80
CA GLN A 48 -8.05 -7.52 -6.74
C GLN A 48 -8.45 -7.89 -5.31
N PRO A 49 -9.33 -8.88 -5.09
CA PRO A 49 -9.58 -9.39 -3.75
C PRO A 49 -8.25 -9.70 -3.05
N GLY A 50 -8.05 -9.15 -1.85
CA GLY A 50 -6.78 -9.28 -1.13
C GLY A 50 -5.72 -8.23 -1.48
N GLU A 51 -6.07 -7.13 -2.13
CA GLU A 51 -5.20 -5.95 -2.25
C GLU A 51 -4.86 -5.41 -0.84
N VAL A 52 -3.62 -4.94 -0.66
CA VAL A 52 -3.10 -4.48 0.62
C VAL A 52 -2.62 -3.04 0.48
N ARG A 53 -2.91 -2.21 1.49
CA ARG A 53 -2.38 -0.85 1.63
C ARG A 53 -1.80 -0.63 3.02
N LEU A 54 -0.84 0.29 3.10
CA LEU A 54 -0.26 0.76 4.37
C LEU A 54 -0.80 2.15 4.70
N VAL A 55 -1.33 2.32 5.91
CA VAL A 55 -2.03 3.55 6.33
C VAL A 55 -1.41 4.10 7.62
N GLU A 56 -1.44 5.43 7.80
CA GLU A 56 -0.96 6.13 9.01
C GLU A 56 0.52 5.87 9.37
N GLY A 57 1.34 5.44 8.40
CA GLY A 57 2.78 5.42 8.56
C GLY A 57 3.44 6.73 8.11
N PRO A 58 4.62 7.08 8.64
CA PRO A 58 5.35 8.29 8.26
C PRO A 58 5.84 8.29 6.80
N HIS A 59 5.82 7.14 6.11
CA HIS A 59 6.08 7.04 4.66
C HIS A 59 5.39 5.81 4.06
N LEU A 60 5.34 5.73 2.72
CA LEU A 60 4.59 4.72 1.95
C LEU A 60 4.93 3.25 2.29
N CYS A 61 6.15 2.99 2.78
CA CYS A 61 6.64 1.64 3.07
C CYS A 61 6.59 1.24 4.55
N MET A 62 5.74 1.89 5.34
CA MET A 62 5.41 1.44 6.69
C MET A 62 4.01 1.93 7.07
N GLY A 63 3.37 1.27 8.01
CA GLY A 63 2.03 1.65 8.46
C GLY A 63 1.19 0.47 8.92
N ARG A 64 -0.05 0.77 9.33
CA ARG A 64 -1.08 -0.24 9.60
C ARG A 64 -1.43 -0.97 8.31
N VAL A 65 -1.56 -2.29 8.39
CA VAL A 65 -1.94 -3.14 7.26
C VAL A 65 -3.45 -3.16 7.13
N GLU A 66 -3.95 -2.76 5.98
CA GLU A 66 -5.36 -2.90 5.61
C GLU A 66 -5.48 -3.72 4.32
N VAL A 67 -6.48 -4.59 4.27
CA VAL A 67 -6.77 -5.49 3.15
C VAL A 67 -8.16 -5.20 2.58
N LEU A 68 -8.29 -5.29 1.26
CA LEU A 68 -9.57 -5.14 0.58
C LEU A 68 -10.26 -6.50 0.41
N HIS A 69 -11.46 -6.61 0.99
CA HIS A 69 -12.35 -7.76 0.83
C HIS A 69 -13.79 -7.26 0.70
N ASP A 70 -14.60 -7.89 -0.15
CA ASP A 70 -15.99 -7.50 -0.42
C ASP A 70 -16.18 -5.98 -0.68
N SER A 71 -15.25 -5.39 -1.45
CA SER A 71 -15.22 -3.96 -1.79
C SER A 71 -15.12 -3.02 -0.58
N GLN A 72 -14.67 -3.51 0.57
CA GLN A 72 -14.47 -2.74 1.79
C GLN A 72 -13.07 -2.97 2.37
N TRP A 73 -12.39 -1.88 2.71
CA TRP A 73 -11.12 -1.95 3.44
C TRP A 73 -11.38 -2.34 4.89
N GLY A 74 -10.58 -3.27 5.39
CA GLY A 74 -10.57 -3.68 6.78
C GLY A 74 -9.16 -3.99 7.25
N THR A 75 -8.99 -4.16 8.56
CA THR A 75 -7.67 -4.35 9.19
C THR A 75 -7.31 -5.82 9.32
N VAL A 76 -6.09 -6.08 9.76
CA VAL A 76 -5.54 -7.42 10.04
C VAL A 76 -5.22 -7.50 11.53
N CYS A 77 -5.61 -8.59 12.20
CA CYS A 77 -5.26 -8.81 13.60
C CYS A 77 -3.77 -9.18 13.77
N ASP A 78 -3.18 -8.80 14.90
CA ASP A 78 -1.78 -9.08 15.23
C ASP A 78 -1.55 -10.47 15.86
N ASP A 79 -2.60 -11.25 16.08
CA ASP A 79 -2.50 -12.65 16.50
C ASP A 79 -1.74 -13.48 15.45
N SER A 80 -0.64 -14.11 15.90
CA SER A 80 0.33 -14.83 15.05
C SER A 80 1.06 -13.96 14.00
N TRP A 81 1.01 -12.63 14.12
CA TRP A 81 1.66 -11.71 13.19
C TRP A 81 3.18 -11.64 13.39
N ASP A 82 3.96 -12.15 12.43
CA ASP A 82 5.42 -12.13 12.47
C ASP A 82 6.08 -11.62 11.18
N LEU A 83 7.41 -11.71 11.12
CA LEU A 83 8.19 -11.22 9.99
C LEU A 83 7.87 -11.93 8.67
N ARG A 84 7.34 -13.15 8.67
CA ARG A 84 6.93 -13.87 7.45
C ARG A 84 5.70 -13.22 6.82
N GLU A 85 4.70 -12.90 7.63
CA GLU A 85 3.51 -12.18 7.17
C GLU A 85 3.90 -10.78 6.67
N ALA A 86 4.75 -10.10 7.44
CA ALA A 86 5.27 -8.80 7.06
C ALA A 86 6.05 -8.86 5.73
N GLN A 87 6.83 -9.92 5.50
CA GLN A 87 7.58 -10.11 4.26
C GLN A 87 6.65 -10.23 3.04
N VAL A 88 5.55 -10.98 3.18
CA VAL A 88 4.53 -11.09 2.14
C VAL A 88 3.90 -9.73 1.86
N VAL A 89 3.56 -8.96 2.90
CA VAL A 89 3.04 -7.60 2.74
C VAL A 89 4.03 -6.69 2.04
N CYS A 90 5.28 -6.61 2.53
CA CYS A 90 6.31 -5.72 1.97
C CYS A 90 6.60 -6.02 0.50
N ARG A 91 6.63 -7.30 0.12
CA ARG A 91 6.74 -7.71 -1.28
C ARG A 91 5.48 -7.35 -2.09
N GLN A 92 4.29 -7.60 -1.54
CA GLN A 92 3.02 -7.33 -2.19
C GLN A 92 2.83 -5.84 -2.51
N VAL A 93 3.24 -4.94 -1.60
CA VAL A 93 3.16 -3.49 -1.81
C VAL A 93 4.40 -2.90 -2.52
N GLY A 94 5.36 -3.75 -2.91
CA GLY A 94 6.54 -3.33 -3.67
C GLY A 94 7.60 -2.55 -2.86
N CYS A 95 7.60 -2.68 -1.54
CA CYS A 95 8.46 -1.93 -0.62
C CYS A 95 9.73 -2.68 -0.18
N GLY A 96 10.08 -3.78 -0.84
CA GLY A 96 11.28 -4.56 -0.55
C GLY A 96 11.07 -5.56 0.60
N GLU A 97 12.07 -5.66 1.47
CA GLU A 97 12.12 -6.64 2.57
C GLU A 97 11.41 -6.12 3.82
N ALA A 98 10.87 -7.02 4.64
CA ALA A 98 10.31 -6.68 5.94
C ALA A 98 11.41 -6.43 6.97
N LEU A 99 11.34 -5.28 7.64
CA LEU A 99 12.21 -4.89 8.74
C LEU A 99 11.55 -5.12 10.10
N ALA A 100 10.24 -4.93 10.20
CA ALA A 100 9.49 -5.16 11.43
C ALA A 100 8.03 -5.54 11.16
N ALA A 101 7.50 -6.39 12.03
CA ALA A 101 6.09 -6.69 12.20
C ALA A 101 5.64 -6.08 13.53
N HIS A 102 4.71 -5.14 13.49
CA HIS A 102 4.17 -4.47 14.67
C HIS A 102 2.74 -4.92 14.94
N GLY A 103 2.41 -5.16 16.20
CA GLY A 103 1.04 -5.31 16.68
C GLY A 103 0.57 -4.09 17.46
N HIS A 104 -0.48 -4.29 18.23
CA HIS A 104 -1.04 -3.38 19.22
C HIS A 104 -1.37 -1.99 18.68
N ALA A 105 -1.86 -1.94 17.43
CA ALA A 105 -2.20 -0.70 16.74
C ALA A 105 -1.07 0.35 16.80
N HIS A 106 0.18 -0.08 16.59
CA HIS A 106 1.37 0.78 16.67
C HIS A 106 1.26 2.05 15.80
N PHE A 107 0.62 1.93 14.62
CA PHE A 107 0.35 3.05 13.70
C PHE A 107 -1.05 3.67 13.90
N GLY A 108 -1.63 3.48 15.07
CA GLY A 108 -3.00 3.86 15.39
C GLY A 108 -4.02 2.80 14.96
N GLN A 109 -5.17 2.84 15.63
CA GLN A 109 -6.29 1.95 15.38
C GLN A 109 -6.94 2.25 14.03
N GLY A 110 -7.32 1.22 13.30
CA GLY A 110 -8.18 1.32 12.14
C GLY A 110 -9.66 1.40 12.52
N ALA A 111 -10.50 1.17 11.50
CA ALA A 111 -11.94 1.18 11.63
C ALA A 111 -12.57 0.19 10.65
N GLY A 112 -13.81 -0.20 10.91
CA GLY A 112 -14.56 -1.11 10.05
C GLY A 112 -14.33 -2.58 10.41
N PRO A 113 -14.36 -3.50 9.44
CA PRO A 113 -14.14 -4.92 9.71
C PRO A 113 -12.66 -5.22 9.98
N ILE A 114 -12.42 -6.22 10.83
CA ILE A 114 -11.12 -6.90 10.93
C ILE A 114 -11.23 -8.14 10.05
N TRP A 115 -10.54 -8.12 8.91
CA TRP A 115 -10.78 -9.10 7.86
C TRP A 115 -10.02 -10.41 8.06
N LEU A 116 -8.81 -10.34 8.60
CA LEU A 116 -7.93 -11.48 8.73
C LEU A 116 -7.44 -11.63 10.18
N ASP A 117 -7.34 -12.87 10.61
CA ASP A 117 -6.96 -13.30 11.96
C ASP A 117 -6.29 -14.68 11.91
N ASP A 118 -5.42 -14.98 12.87
CA ASP A 118 -4.50 -16.13 12.92
C ASP A 118 -3.79 -16.38 11.57
N ILE A 119 -3.26 -15.33 10.93
CA ILE A 119 -2.53 -15.50 9.68
C ILE A 119 -1.27 -16.32 9.95
N THR A 120 -1.01 -17.30 9.08
CA THR A 120 0.25 -18.02 9.00
C THR A 120 0.69 -18.09 7.53
N CYS A 121 1.77 -17.41 7.21
CA CYS A 121 2.45 -17.45 5.93
C CYS A 121 3.71 -18.35 5.99
N MET A 122 4.12 -18.89 4.85
CA MET A 122 5.43 -19.50 4.65
C MET A 122 6.50 -18.42 4.37
N GLY A 123 6.09 -17.27 3.82
CA GLY A 123 6.93 -16.12 3.49
C GLY A 123 7.20 -15.96 1.99
N ASP A 124 6.81 -16.93 1.17
CA ASP A 124 6.95 -16.94 -0.29
C ASP A 124 5.64 -16.66 -1.04
N GLU A 125 4.53 -16.48 -0.32
CA GLU A 125 3.23 -16.13 -0.89
C GLU A 125 3.26 -14.79 -1.62
N THR A 126 2.61 -14.71 -2.78
CA THR A 126 2.56 -13.44 -3.54
C THR A 126 1.61 -12.41 -2.94
N HIS A 127 0.58 -12.87 -2.23
CA HIS A 127 -0.44 -12.03 -1.63
C HIS A 127 -0.78 -12.53 -0.23
N LEU A 128 -1.05 -11.61 0.71
CA LEU A 128 -1.41 -11.93 2.09
C LEU A 128 -2.67 -12.83 2.16
N ALA A 129 -3.61 -12.64 1.23
CA ALA A 129 -4.82 -13.45 1.12
C ALA A 129 -4.57 -14.93 0.74
N GLN A 130 -3.36 -15.30 0.31
CA GLN A 130 -2.97 -16.69 0.01
C GLN A 130 -2.47 -17.44 1.24
N CYS A 131 -2.10 -16.71 2.30
CA CYS A 131 -1.66 -17.31 3.55
C CYS A 131 -2.83 -18.02 4.24
N ARG A 132 -2.51 -19.00 5.07
CA ARG A 132 -3.53 -19.69 5.87
C ARG A 132 -4.03 -18.72 6.93
N ALA A 133 -5.34 -18.54 7.06
CA ALA A 133 -5.96 -17.67 8.05
C ALA A 133 -7.32 -18.24 8.50
N GLN A 134 -7.93 -17.64 9.51
CA GLN A 134 -9.37 -17.83 9.76
C GLN A 134 -10.20 -17.38 8.54
N PRO A 135 -11.45 -17.86 8.38
CA PRO A 135 -12.37 -17.32 7.40
C PRO A 135 -12.50 -15.80 7.52
N TRP A 136 -12.62 -15.10 6.37
CA TRP A 136 -12.75 -13.65 6.31
C TRP A 136 -13.79 -13.10 7.29
N GLY A 137 -13.39 -12.11 8.09
CA GLY A 137 -14.24 -11.43 9.07
C GLY A 137 -14.51 -12.23 10.35
N LYS A 138 -13.99 -13.47 10.47
CA LYS A 138 -14.05 -14.24 11.70
C LYS A 138 -12.78 -14.00 12.51
N ASN A 139 -12.93 -13.24 13.58
CA ASN A 139 -11.86 -12.91 14.51
C ASN A 139 -12.41 -12.75 15.92
N ASN A 140 -11.53 -12.74 16.92
CA ASN A 140 -11.81 -12.38 18.31
C ASN A 140 -11.15 -11.04 18.72
N CYS A 141 -10.55 -10.34 17.77
CA CYS A 141 -9.74 -9.15 18.02
C CYS A 141 -10.56 -7.86 18.09
N HIS A 142 -9.95 -6.81 18.63
CA HIS A 142 -10.43 -5.43 18.51
C HIS A 142 -9.38 -4.56 17.79
N HIS A 143 -9.76 -3.34 17.36
CA HIS A 143 -8.82 -2.46 16.62
C HIS A 143 -7.59 -2.00 17.41
N GLY A 144 -7.48 -2.35 18.69
CA GLY A 144 -6.25 -2.16 19.45
C GLY A 144 -5.21 -3.24 19.17
N GLU A 145 -5.57 -4.27 18.40
CA GLU A 145 -4.76 -5.40 17.95
C GLU A 145 -4.51 -5.32 16.44
N ASP A 146 -4.71 -4.15 15.82
CA ASP A 146 -4.45 -3.98 14.40
C ASP A 146 -2.94 -4.08 14.11
N ALA A 147 -2.60 -4.94 13.15
CA ALA A 147 -1.25 -5.21 12.71
C ALA A 147 -0.68 -4.10 11.80
N GLY A 148 0.64 -3.94 11.84
CA GLY A 148 1.41 -3.00 11.05
C GLY A 148 2.75 -3.57 10.62
N VAL A 149 3.37 -2.92 9.63
CA VAL A 149 4.69 -3.31 9.11
C VAL A 149 5.62 -2.12 8.96
N VAL A 150 6.92 -2.43 8.97
CA VAL A 150 7.98 -1.56 8.44
C VAL A 150 8.74 -2.35 7.39
N CYS A 151 8.83 -1.81 6.18
CA CYS A 151 9.59 -2.38 5.07
C CYS A 151 10.87 -1.59 4.83
N SER A 152 11.81 -2.16 4.06
CA SER A 152 13.09 -1.53 3.74
C SER A 152 12.95 -0.25 2.90
N GLY A 153 11.85 -0.09 2.18
CA GLY A 153 11.55 1.14 1.45
C GLY A 153 12.51 1.36 0.28
N GLU A 154 12.81 0.30 -0.48
CA GLU A 154 13.68 0.46 -1.63
C GLU A 154 13.00 1.28 -2.74
N PRO A 155 13.65 2.35 -3.24
CA PRO A 155 13.20 3.02 -4.44
C PRO A 155 13.51 2.11 -5.63
N ARG A 156 12.54 1.33 -6.09
CA ARG A 156 12.63 0.71 -7.42
C ARG A 156 12.36 1.77 -8.48
N CYS A 157 13.30 2.70 -8.64
CA CYS A 157 13.52 3.33 -9.93
C CYS A 157 14.40 2.37 -10.72
N ALA A 158 13.79 1.55 -11.58
CA ALA A 158 14.46 0.80 -12.64
C ALA A 158 13.93 1.29 -13.98
#